data_AF-A0A355T1Q9-F1
#
_entry.id   AF-A0A355T1Q9-F1
#
_cell.length_a   1.000
_cell.length_b   1.000
_cell.length_c   1.000
_cell.angle_alpha   90.00
_cell.angle_beta   90.00
_cell.angle_gamma   90.00
#
_symmetry.space_group_name_H-M   'P 1'
#
loop_
_entity.id
_entity.type
_entity.pdbx_description
1 polymer ?
#
loop_
_entity_poly.entity_id
_entity_poly.type
_entity_poly.pdbx_seq_one_letter_code
_entity_poly.pdbx_strand_id
1 'polypeptide(L)' 'FDAYNAEMQARVPTTVWASGGCDSWYFDKSGVPNLYPFSPDRYLNDMHDPDFSEYRLIADSRESDAVQAAE' A
#
# COMPACT_ATOMS: atom_id res chain seq x y z
N PHE A 1 4.85 5.93 5.25
CA PHE A 1 4.80 5.54 3.83
C PHE A 1 5.84 4.49 3.48
N ASP A 2 7.15 4.82 3.44
CA ASP A 2 8.18 3.88 2.99
C ASP A 2 8.29 2.62 3.87
N ALA A 3 8.27 2.80 5.20
CA ALA A 3 8.30 1.69 6.14
C ALA A 3 7.09 0.76 5.98
N TYR A 4 5.89 1.34 5.85
CA TYR A 4 4.66 0.58 5.64
C TYR A 4 4.69 -0.22 4.33
N ASN A 5 5.14 0.40 3.23
CA ASN A 5 5.29 -0.30 1.94
C ASN A 5 6.36 -1.40 1.98
N ALA A 6 7.47 -1.18 2.69
CA ALA A 6 8.48 -2.22 2.88
C ALA A 6 7.92 -3.41 3.68
N GLU A 7 7.11 -3.15 4.71
CA GLU A 7 6.40 -4.20 5.44
C GLU A 7 5.41 -4.97 4.54
N MET A 8 4.64 -4.26 3.72
CA MET A 8 3.74 -4.90 2.74
C MET A 8 4.51 -5.82 1.81
N GLN A 9 5.58 -5.33 1.17
CA GLN A 9 6.40 -6.11 0.25
C GLN A 9 6.98 -7.36 0.90
N ALA A 10 7.40 -7.29 2.16
CA ALA A 10 7.92 -8.43 2.89
C ALA A 10 6.85 -9.48 3.23
N ARG A 11 5.60 -9.07 3.44
CA ARG A 11 4.50 -9.98 3.82
C ARG A 11 3.76 -10.61 2.64
N VAL A 12 3.64 -9.93 1.51
CA VAL A 12 2.91 -10.46 0.33
C VAL A 12 3.32 -11.91 -0.01
N PRO A 13 4.61 -12.30 -0.04
CA PRO A 13 5.04 -13.66 -0.37
C PRO A 13 4.54 -14.74 0.60
N THR A 14 4.18 -14.36 1.83
CA THR A 14 3.71 -15.32 2.86
C THR A 14 2.21 -15.57 2.80
N THR A 15 1.49 -14.89 1.90
CA THR A 15 0.05 -15.05 1.77
C THR A 15 -0.30 -16.24 0.87
N VAL A 16 -1.48 -16.83 1.07
CA VAL A 16 -2.00 -17.91 0.20
C VAL A 16 -2.13 -17.48 -1.27
N TRP A 17 -2.21 -16.17 -1.53
CA TRP A 17 -2.27 -15.63 -2.88
C TRP A 17 -0.94 -15.75 -3.62
N ALA A 18 0.19 -15.66 -2.90
CA ALA A 18 1.52 -15.84 -3.46
C ALA A 18 1.97 -17.31 -3.40
N SER A 19 1.59 -18.05 -2.34
CA SER A 19 2.06 -19.42 -2.10
C SER A 19 1.09 -20.53 -2.56
N GLY A 20 -0.09 -20.17 -3.07
CA GLY A 20 -1.19 -21.09 -3.38
C GLY A 20 -1.04 -21.88 -4.69
N GLY A 21 0.00 -21.60 -5.49
CA GLY A 21 0.31 -22.37 -6.69
C GLY A 21 -0.49 -22.02 -7.96
N CYS A 22 -1.29 -20.96 -7.93
CA CYS A 22 -2.00 -20.44 -9.10
C CYS A 22 -1.49 -19.03 -9.47
N ASP A 23 -1.20 -18.83 -10.76
CA ASP A 23 -0.89 -17.52 -11.31
C ASP A 23 -2.20 -16.74 -11.55
N SER A 24 -2.51 -15.79 -10.67
CA SER A 24 -3.71 -14.96 -10.76
C SER A 24 -3.47 -13.66 -11.51
N TRP A 25 -4.53 -12.98 -11.94
CA TRP A 25 -4.44 -11.65 -12.59
C TRP A 25 -3.74 -10.58 -11.72
N TYR A 26 -3.71 -10.77 -10.39
CA TYR A 26 -3.12 -9.82 -9.46
C TYR A 26 -1.60 -9.80 -9.46
N PHE A 27 -0.94 -10.77 -10.11
CA PHE A 27 0.51 -10.80 -10.26
C PHE A 27 0.96 -9.72 -11.25
N ASP A 28 1.91 -8.90 -10.81
CA ASP A 28 2.57 -7.95 -11.69
C ASP A 28 3.69 -8.61 -12.51
N LYS A 29 4.38 -7.82 -13.34
CA LYS A 29 5.50 -8.30 -14.18
C LYS A 29 6.68 -8.90 -13.39
N SER A 30 6.78 -8.63 -12.09
CA SER A 30 7.81 -9.17 -11.22
C SER A 30 7.41 -10.52 -10.60
N GLY A 31 6.17 -10.97 -10.82
CA GLY A 31 5.64 -12.18 -10.20
C GLY A 31 5.25 -11.98 -8.74
N VAL A 32 5.05 -10.73 -8.30
CA VAL A 32 4.54 -10.40 -6.97
C VAL A 32 3.08 -9.97 -7.10
N PRO A 33 2.14 -10.55 -6.34
CA PRO A 33 0.76 -10.12 -6.40
C PRO A 33 0.58 -8.77 -5.71
N ASN A 34 -0.04 -7.82 -6.40
CA ASN A 34 -0.37 -6.51 -5.83
C ASN A 34 -1.64 -6.61 -4.97
N LEU A 35 -1.47 -7.02 -3.72
CA LEU A 35 -2.55 -7.27 -2.77
C LEU A 35 -2.20 -6.69 -1.40
N TYR A 36 -3.22 -6.43 -0.59
CA TYR A 36 -3.06 -6.07 0.82
C TYR A 36 -2.76 -7.33 1.65
N PRO A 37 -1.57 -7.47 2.27
CA PRO A 37 -1.13 -8.74 2.85
C PRO A 37 -1.48 -8.91 4.32
N PHE A 38 -2.12 -7.93 4.95
CA PHE A 38 -2.44 -7.96 6.38
C PHE A 38 -3.83 -8.52 6.67
N SER A 39 -4.11 -8.81 7.95
CA SER A 39 -5.42 -9.27 8.39
C SER A 39 -6.49 -8.16 8.26
N PRO A 40 -7.78 -8.53 8.15
CA PRO A 40 -8.87 -7.56 8.16
C PRO A 40 -8.89 -6.67 9.41
N ASP A 41 -8.53 -7.20 10.57
CA ASP A 41 -8.47 -6.41 11.82
C ASP A 41 -7.40 -5.30 11.75
N ARG A 42 -6.24 -5.60 11.14
CA ARG A 42 -5.19 -4.59 10.91
C ARG A 42 -5.72 -3.49 9.99
N TYR A 43 -6.38 -3.87 8.89
CA TYR A 43 -7.01 -2.91 7.99
C TYR A 43 -7.99 -1.99 8.71
N LEU A 44 -8.88 -2.55 9.54
CA LEU A 44 -9.83 -1.77 10.32
C LEU A 44 -9.12 -0.77 11.25
N ASN A 45 -8.11 -1.21 11.98
CA ASN A 45 -7.34 -0.33 12.87
C ASN A 45 -6.64 0.79 12.10
N ASP A 46 -5.94 0.45 11.02
CA ASP A 46 -5.19 1.40 10.19
C ASP A 46 -6.13 2.46 9.56
N MET A 47 -7.37 2.09 9.21
CA MET A 47 -8.38 3.02 8.70
C MET A 47 -9.04 3.88 9.79
N HIS A 48 -9.14 3.37 11.02
CA HIS A 48 -9.73 4.10 12.14
C HIS A 48 -8.83 5.18 12.70
N ASP A 49 -7.51 4.97 12.66
CA ASP A 49 -6.51 5.93 13.14
C ASP A 49 -5.33 6.03 12.17
N PRO A 50 -5.47 6.80 11.07
CA PRO A 50 -4.40 6.94 10.08
C PRO A 50 -3.19 7.67 10.66
N ASP A 51 -2.00 7.11 10.47
CA ASP A 51 -0.75 7.82 10.79
C ASP A 51 -0.48 8.91 9.76
N PHE A 52 -0.86 10.14 10.09
CA PHE A 52 -0.69 11.30 9.21
C PHE A 52 0.78 11.63 8.89
N SER A 53 1.75 11.13 9.66
CA SER A 53 3.17 11.30 9.33
C SER A 53 3.57 10.55 8.04
N GLU A 54 2.74 9.61 7.61
CA GLU A 54 2.92 8.89 6.36
C GLU A 54 2.41 9.63 5.12
N TYR A 55 1.73 10.76 5.29
CA TYR A 55 1.05 11.47 4.22
C TYR A 55 1.65 12.85 4.00
N ARG A 56 1.56 13.34 2.76
CA ARG A 56 1.70 14.78 2.49
C ARG A 56 0.35 15.43 2.69
N LEU A 57 0.23 16.28 3.70
CA LEU A 57 -1.02 16.96 4.03
C LEU A 57 -1.20 18.22 3.18
N ILE A 58 -2.44 18.52 2.82
CA ILE A 58 -2.78 19.75 2.08
C ILE A 58 -2.32 21.00 2.86
N ALA A 59 -2.38 20.96 4.19
CA ALA A 59 -1.92 22.05 5.05
C ALA A 59 -0.39 22.28 4.98
N ASP A 60 0.39 21.24 4.68
CA ASP A 60 1.84 21.34 4.47
C ASP A 60 2.20 21.79 3.05
N SER A 61 1.24 21.77 2.13
CA SER A 61 1.48 22.10 0.73
C SER A 61 1.31 23.59 0.43
N ARG A 62 2.44 24.31 0.29
CA ARG A 62 2.53 25.44 -0.67
C ARG A 62 2.77 24.96 -2.12
N GLU A 63 2.94 23.64 -2.30
CA GLU A 63 3.21 22.95 -3.56
C GLU A 63 1.96 22.38 -4.26
N SER A 64 0.76 22.53 -3.66
CA SER A 64 -0.49 21.96 -4.21
C SER A 64 -0.83 22.53 -5.59
N ASP A 65 -0.39 23.76 -5.88
CA ASP A 65 -0.60 24.43 -7.17
C ASP A 65 0.16 23.75 -8.33
N ALA A 66 1.25 23.04 -8.06
CA ALA A 66 2.06 22.39 -9.10
C ALA A 66 1.53 21.00 -9.48
N VAL A 67 0.88 20.29 -8.56
CA VAL A 67 0.26 18.97 -8.83
C VAL A 67 -1.06 19.15 -9.60
N GLN A 68 -1.86 20.18 -9.29
CA GLN A 68 -3.07 20.49 -10.05
C GLN A 68 -2.80 21.08 -11.45
N ALA A 69 -1.62 21.64 -11.71
CA ALA A 69 -1.27 22.19 -13.02
C ALA A 69 -0.78 21.13 -14.03
N ALA A 70 -0.59 19.88 -13.58
CA ALA A 70 -0.09 18.77 -14.39
C ALA A 70 -1.18 17.72 -14.72
N GLU A 71 -2.41 17.88 -14.22
CA GLU A 71 -3.61 17.13 -14.63
C GLU A 71 -4.44 17.86 -15.69
#